data_AF-A0A9D2R0Y8-F1
#
_entry.id   AF-A0A9D2R0Y8-F1
#
_cell.length_a   1.000
_cell.length_b   1.000
_cell.length_c   1.000
_cell.angle_alpha   90.00
_cell.angle_beta   90.00
_cell.angle_gamma   90.00
#
_symmetry.space_group_name_H-M   'P 1'
#
loop_
_entity.id
_entity.type
_entity.pdbx_description
1 polymer ?
#
loop_
_entity_poly.entity_id
_entity_poly.type
_entity_poly.pdbx_seq_one_letter_code
_entity_poly.pdbx_strand_id
1 'polypeptide(L)'
;MVSKGRLMLSEGDQELEGRDLEGFFSEKLEVPVRAVNDMNAAAAGCWIRTGMERGACVCLYLGGNGMGAGIVLDGRVWPGAADFAGELGFLPDMKGKLQPLSDAFSARGMQEVYRRIIQIYAVLLNPERIVLYTNPFLEGMMEELYEDCSRYLPEYAVPLLELSDSFERDYETGMMEIAGKMERRQKTELMV
;
A
#
# COMPACT_ATOMS: atom_id res chain seq x y z
N MET A 1 -6.74 -3.25 -8.11
CA MET A 1 -6.05 -2.12 -8.78
C MET A 1 -7.04 -1.18 -9.46
N VAL A 2 -6.90 0.13 -9.23
CA VAL A 2 -7.66 1.20 -9.90
C VAL A 2 -6.68 2.08 -10.67
N SER A 3 -6.99 2.46 -11.90
CA SER A 3 -6.22 3.45 -12.65
C SER A 3 -7.13 4.40 -13.42
N LYS A 4 -6.85 5.71 -13.34
CA LYS A 4 -7.63 6.76 -14.03
C LYS A 4 -9.14 6.60 -13.85
N GLY A 5 -9.58 6.31 -12.63
CA GLY A 5 -10.99 6.13 -12.25
C GLY A 5 -11.63 4.82 -12.65
N ARG A 6 -10.90 3.92 -13.33
CA ARG A 6 -11.38 2.59 -13.73
C ARG A 6 -10.83 1.51 -12.83
N LEU A 7 -11.66 0.50 -12.55
CA LEU A 7 -11.16 -0.74 -11.94
C LEU A 7 -10.44 -1.53 -13.02
N MET A 8 -9.13 -1.74 -12.85
CA MET A 8 -8.31 -2.41 -13.86
C MET A 8 -8.25 -3.92 -13.60
N LEU A 9 -8.13 -4.29 -12.32
CA LEU A 9 -7.98 -5.66 -11.86
C LEU A 9 -8.62 -5.79 -10.48
N SER A 10 -9.41 -6.84 -10.26
CA SER A 10 -9.93 -7.21 -8.93
C SER A 10 -9.86 -8.72 -8.72
N GLU A 11 -9.34 -9.13 -7.58
CA GLU A 11 -9.44 -10.52 -7.12
C GLU A 11 -10.77 -10.70 -6.38
N GLY A 12 -11.83 -10.99 -7.14
CA GLY A 12 -13.16 -11.27 -6.59
C GLY A 12 -14.32 -10.64 -7.37
N ASP A 13 -14.07 -9.49 -8.02
CA ASP A 13 -15.10 -8.70 -8.70
C ASP A 13 -14.79 -8.49 -10.20
N GLN A 14 -14.57 -9.58 -10.92
CA GLN A 14 -14.16 -9.53 -12.33
C GLN A 14 -15.18 -8.81 -13.23
N GLU A 15 -16.47 -8.83 -12.86
CA GLU A 15 -17.54 -8.13 -13.54
C GLU A 15 -17.42 -6.60 -13.50
N LEU A 16 -16.61 -6.07 -12.59
CA LEU A 16 -16.33 -4.65 -12.44
C LEU A 16 -15.06 -4.22 -13.20
N GLU A 17 -14.26 -5.14 -13.74
CA GLU A 17 -13.04 -4.80 -14.48
C GLU A 17 -13.36 -4.00 -15.76
N GLY A 18 -12.54 -2.98 -16.04
CA GLY A 18 -12.70 -2.02 -17.12
C GLY A 18 -13.78 -0.95 -16.89
N ARG A 19 -14.60 -1.09 -15.84
CA ARG A 19 -15.69 -0.15 -15.54
C ARG A 19 -15.15 1.15 -14.96
N ASP A 20 -15.74 2.25 -15.41
CA ASP A 20 -15.46 3.60 -14.94
C ASP A 20 -16.24 3.86 -13.65
N LEU A 21 -15.57 3.63 -12.52
CA LEU A 21 -16.19 3.80 -11.21
C LEU A 21 -16.34 5.28 -10.87
N GLU A 22 -15.29 6.07 -11.11
CA GLU A 22 -15.33 7.51 -10.83
C GLU A 22 -16.42 8.22 -11.64
N GLY A 23 -16.48 7.98 -12.95
CA GLY A 23 -17.51 8.56 -13.81
C GLY A 23 -18.92 8.15 -13.38
N PHE A 24 -19.15 6.85 -13.18
CA PHE A 24 -20.46 6.33 -12.78
C PHE A 24 -20.97 6.93 -11.47
N PHE A 25 -20.10 7.01 -10.45
CA PHE A 25 -20.50 7.57 -9.15
C PHE A 25 -20.57 9.10 -9.18
N SER A 26 -19.71 9.78 -9.95
CA SER A 26 -19.78 11.25 -10.11
C SER A 26 -21.11 11.68 -10.74
N GLU A 27 -21.58 10.96 -11.78
CA GLU A 27 -22.88 11.23 -12.41
C GLU A 27 -24.06 11.02 -11.46
N LYS A 28 -23.97 10.02 -10.57
CA LYS A 28 -25.07 9.67 -9.66
C LYS A 28 -25.12 10.51 -8.39
N LEU A 29 -23.97 10.91 -7.88
CA LEU A 29 -23.85 11.56 -6.58
C LEU A 29 -23.68 13.08 -6.69
N GLU A 30 -23.39 13.60 -7.88
CA GLU A 30 -23.17 15.04 -8.14
C GLU A 30 -22.12 15.67 -7.24
N VAL A 31 -21.15 14.86 -6.79
CA VAL A 31 -20.00 15.27 -5.97
C VAL A 31 -18.71 14.73 -6.58
N PRO A 32 -17.55 15.30 -6.22
CA PRO A 32 -16.26 14.81 -6.71
C PRO A 32 -16.00 13.39 -6.18
N VAL A 33 -15.76 12.45 -7.09
CA VAL A 33 -15.45 11.06 -6.73
C VAL A 33 -14.03 10.71 -7.14
N ARG A 34 -13.37 9.91 -6.31
CA ARG A 34 -12.09 9.28 -6.62
C ARG A 34 -12.10 7.84 -6.17
N ALA A 35 -11.69 6.95 -7.07
CA ALA A 35 -11.45 5.55 -6.76
C ALA A 35 -9.96 5.41 -6.38
N VAL A 36 -9.70 4.81 -5.21
CA VAL A 36 -8.36 4.69 -4.64
C VAL A 36 -8.10 3.23 -4.31
N ASN A 37 -6.89 2.76 -4.61
CA ASN A 37 -6.42 1.47 -4.09
C ASN A 37 -6.34 1.54 -2.54
N ASP A 38 -6.76 0.46 -1.88
CA ASP A 38 -6.83 0.35 -0.42
C ASP A 38 -5.48 0.60 0.27
N MET A 39 -4.39 0.03 -0.26
CA MET A 39 -3.04 0.26 0.24
C MET A 39 -2.56 1.69 0.04
N ASN A 40 -2.95 2.32 -1.06
CA ASN A 40 -2.64 3.74 -1.29
C ASN A 40 -3.37 4.64 -0.27
N ALA A 41 -4.63 4.33 0.06
CA ALA A 41 -5.34 5.03 1.12
C ALA A 41 -4.69 4.77 2.49
N ALA A 42 -4.45 3.51 2.85
CA ALA A 42 -3.81 3.16 4.12
C ALA A 42 -2.42 3.81 4.28
N ALA A 43 -1.61 3.87 3.22
CA ALA A 43 -0.30 4.50 3.29
C ALA A 43 -0.41 6.03 3.50
N ALA A 44 -1.42 6.69 2.92
CA ALA A 44 -1.67 8.10 3.17
C ALA A 44 -2.02 8.40 4.64
N GLY A 45 -2.88 7.58 5.26
CA GLY A 45 -3.20 7.74 6.68
C GLY A 45 -2.04 7.36 7.60
N CYS A 46 -1.30 6.30 7.26
CA CYS A 46 -0.08 5.94 7.97
C CYS A 46 0.94 7.08 7.97
N TRP A 47 1.15 7.75 6.82
CA TRP A 47 2.02 8.92 6.77
C TRP A 47 1.60 10.01 7.76
N ILE A 48 0.29 10.32 7.84
CA ILE A 48 -0.24 11.28 8.81
C ILE A 48 0.02 10.81 10.25
N ARG A 49 -0.29 9.53 10.54
CA ARG A 49 -0.13 8.94 11.88
C ARG A 49 1.32 8.96 12.35
N THR A 50 2.27 8.68 11.46
CA THR A 50 3.71 8.66 11.78
C THR A 50 4.27 10.06 12.00
N GLY A 51 3.59 11.12 11.53
CA GLY A 51 4.06 12.51 11.65
C GLY A 51 5.29 12.82 10.79
N MET A 52 5.59 11.99 9.78
CA MET A 52 6.69 12.24 8.87
C MET A 52 6.41 13.48 8.01
N GLU A 53 7.44 14.31 7.81
CA GLU A 53 7.34 15.53 6.98
C GLU A 53 8.02 15.38 5.62
N ARG A 54 9.02 14.49 5.52
CA ARG A 54 9.82 14.22 4.33
C ARG A 54 10.32 12.78 4.33
N GLY A 55 10.80 12.30 3.19
CA GLY A 55 11.35 10.96 3.02
C GLY A 55 10.37 9.98 2.40
N ALA A 56 10.60 8.69 2.61
CA ALA A 56 9.83 7.58 2.07
C ALA A 56 9.28 6.69 3.19
N CYS A 57 8.01 6.30 3.07
CA CYS A 57 7.37 5.31 3.92
C CYS A 57 6.71 4.24 3.05
N VAL A 58 6.93 2.97 3.39
CA VAL A 58 6.28 1.84 2.73
C VAL A 58 5.38 1.14 3.74
N CYS A 59 4.14 0.85 3.37
CA CYS A 59 3.20 0.09 4.18
C CYS A 59 2.92 -1.25 3.50
N LEU A 60 2.99 -2.35 4.23
CA LEU A 60 2.70 -3.70 3.76
C LEU A 60 1.51 -4.27 4.52
N TYR A 61 0.54 -4.84 3.80
CA TYR A 61 -0.64 -5.50 4.37
C TYR A 61 -0.86 -6.83 3.68
N LEU A 62 -1.26 -7.84 4.45
CA LEU A 62 -1.73 -9.12 3.94
C LEU A 62 -3.23 -9.25 4.23
N GLY A 63 -4.06 -9.03 3.21
CA GLY A 63 -5.51 -9.20 3.28
C GLY A 63 -5.99 -10.52 2.67
N GLY A 64 -7.31 -10.70 2.60
CA GLY A 64 -7.93 -11.88 1.97
C GLY A 64 -7.60 -12.05 0.48
N ASN A 65 -7.44 -10.93 -0.23
CA ASN A 65 -7.07 -10.87 -1.65
C ASN A 65 -5.55 -10.84 -1.85
N GLY A 66 -4.80 -11.11 -0.78
CA GLY A 66 -3.35 -11.22 -0.78
C GLY A 66 -2.61 -9.98 -0.29
N MET A 67 -1.29 -10.00 -0.51
CA MET A 67 -0.38 -8.97 -0.02
C MET A 67 -0.26 -7.80 -0.99
N GLY A 68 -0.46 -6.58 -0.46
CA GLY A 68 -0.26 -5.34 -1.18
C GLY A 68 0.69 -4.40 -0.45
N ALA A 69 1.20 -3.41 -1.19
CA ALA A 69 2.04 -2.36 -0.63
C ALA A 69 1.53 -0.98 -1.03
N GLY A 70 1.63 -0.02 -0.11
CA GLY A 70 1.38 1.39 -0.37
C GLY A 70 2.66 2.19 -0.11
N ILE A 71 2.98 3.12 -1.01
CA ILE A 71 4.24 3.88 -0.97
C ILE A 71 3.92 5.36 -0.83
N VAL A 72 4.57 6.05 0.09
CA VAL A 72 4.48 7.52 0.24
C VAL A 72 5.87 8.11 0.15
N LEU A 73 6.01 9.13 -0.71
CA LEU A 73 7.22 9.92 -0.89
C LEU A 73 6.88 11.39 -0.59
N ASP A 74 7.55 12.00 0.38
CA ASP A 74 7.37 13.40 0.79
C ASP A 74 5.90 13.79 0.97
N GLY A 75 5.16 12.96 1.72
CA GLY A 75 3.73 13.18 2.01
C GLY A 75 2.77 12.97 0.83
N ARG A 76 3.26 12.40 -0.27
CA ARG A 76 2.46 12.06 -1.45
C ARG A 76 2.48 10.57 -1.69
N VAL A 77 1.31 9.96 -1.77
CA VAL A 77 1.18 8.59 -2.26
C VAL A 77 1.81 8.50 -3.65
N TRP A 78 2.65 7.49 -3.85
CA TRP A 78 3.30 7.18 -5.11
C TRP A 78 2.62 5.98 -5.77
N PRO A 79 1.68 6.22 -6.71
CA PRO A 79 0.95 5.14 -7.36
C PRO A 79 1.75 4.54 -8.54
N GLY A 80 2.86 5.16 -8.95
CA GLY A 80 3.61 4.79 -10.14
C GLY A 80 2.94 5.25 -11.44
N ALA A 81 3.58 4.95 -12.58
CA ALA A 81 3.18 5.50 -13.88
C ALA A 81 1.80 5.04 -14.39
N ALA A 82 1.35 3.88 -13.93
CA ALA A 82 0.08 3.26 -14.32
C ALA A 82 -0.79 2.89 -13.10
N ASP A 83 -0.57 3.55 -11.95
CA ASP A 83 -1.24 3.19 -10.69
C ASP A 83 -0.97 1.75 -10.22
N PHE A 84 0.24 1.25 -10.51
CA PHE A 84 0.65 -0.16 -10.33
C PHE A 84 1.74 -0.35 -9.27
N ALA A 85 2.28 0.73 -8.71
CA ALA A 85 3.32 0.60 -7.69
C ALA A 85 2.75 -0.10 -6.45
N GLY A 86 3.44 -1.14 -5.97
CA GLY A 86 3.02 -1.91 -4.81
C GLY A 86 2.17 -3.15 -5.10
N GLU A 87 1.89 -3.46 -6.37
CA GLU A 87 1.18 -4.67 -6.80
C GLU A 87 2.11 -5.91 -6.76
N LEU A 88 2.43 -6.36 -5.54
CA LEU A 88 3.43 -7.39 -5.25
C LEU A 88 3.13 -8.76 -5.87
N GLY A 89 1.85 -9.08 -6.12
CA GLY A 89 1.42 -10.33 -6.75
C GLY A 89 1.97 -10.58 -8.15
N PHE A 90 2.51 -9.54 -8.80
CA PHE A 90 3.13 -9.61 -10.12
C PHE A 90 4.62 -9.89 -10.10
N LEU A 91 5.26 -9.96 -8.93
CA LEU A 91 6.63 -10.44 -8.83
C LEU A 91 6.67 -11.91 -9.27
N PRO A 92 7.51 -12.30 -10.26
CA PRO A 92 7.45 -13.63 -10.89
C PRO A 92 7.49 -14.80 -9.90
N ASP A 93 8.28 -14.68 -8.84
CA ASP A 93 8.44 -15.72 -7.82
C ASP A 93 7.35 -15.72 -6.73
N MET A 94 6.46 -14.73 -6.73
CA MET A 94 5.47 -14.49 -5.67
C MET A 94 4.03 -14.78 -6.11
N LYS A 95 3.80 -15.05 -7.40
CA LYS A 95 2.47 -15.34 -7.93
C LYS A 95 1.77 -16.47 -7.15
N GLY A 96 0.55 -16.21 -6.66
CA GLY A 96 -0.23 -17.12 -5.81
C GLY A 96 0.26 -17.23 -4.36
N LYS A 97 1.56 -17.11 -4.10
CA LYS A 97 2.14 -17.23 -2.75
C LYS A 97 1.70 -16.12 -1.79
N LEU A 98 1.24 -14.99 -2.34
CA LEU A 98 0.78 -13.85 -1.55
C LEU A 98 -0.71 -13.92 -1.19
N GLN A 99 -1.47 -14.87 -1.76
CA GLN A 99 -2.92 -14.96 -1.58
C GLN A 99 -3.25 -16.11 -0.62
N PRO A 100 -3.83 -15.86 0.57
CA PRO A 100 -4.11 -16.89 1.56
C PRO A 100 -4.94 -18.09 1.07
N LEU A 101 -5.77 -17.89 0.04
CA LEU A 101 -6.64 -18.91 -0.54
C LEU A 101 -6.00 -19.70 -1.70
N SER A 102 -4.77 -19.38 -2.10
CA SER A 102 -4.07 -20.07 -3.19
C SER A 102 -3.38 -21.35 -2.73
N ASP A 103 -3.37 -22.40 -3.56
CA ASP A 103 -2.60 -23.63 -3.31
C ASP A 103 -1.09 -23.38 -3.15
N ALA A 104 -0.58 -22.28 -3.71
CA ALA A 104 0.82 -21.89 -3.59
C ALA A 104 1.15 -21.21 -2.26
N PHE A 105 0.14 -20.86 -1.46
CA PHE A 105 0.32 -20.20 -0.17
C PHE A 105 0.84 -21.18 0.88
N SER A 106 1.79 -20.73 1.69
CA SER A 106 2.20 -21.47 2.88
C SER A 106 2.70 -20.53 3.98
N ALA A 107 2.32 -20.80 5.23
CA ALA A 107 2.76 -20.01 6.38
C ALA A 107 4.29 -19.93 6.47
N ARG A 108 4.99 -21.05 6.22
CA ARG A 108 6.45 -21.10 6.18
C ARG A 108 7.03 -20.27 5.03
N GLY A 109 6.35 -20.25 3.87
CA GLY A 109 6.74 -19.43 2.72
C GLY A 109 6.56 -17.94 2.96
N MET A 110 5.60 -17.54 3.79
CA MET A 110 5.35 -16.12 4.09
C MET A 110 6.53 -15.43 4.77
N GLN A 111 7.30 -16.17 5.57
CA GLN A 111 8.50 -15.60 6.20
C GLN A 111 9.51 -15.13 5.15
N GLU A 112 9.79 -16.00 4.17
CA GLU A 112 10.69 -15.71 3.05
C GLU A 112 10.14 -14.58 2.17
N VAL A 113 8.82 -14.54 1.97
CA VAL A 113 8.14 -13.46 1.25
C VAL A 113 8.38 -12.11 1.92
N TYR A 114 8.15 -11.99 3.23
CA TYR A 114 8.39 -10.73 3.96
C TYR A 114 9.86 -10.30 3.87
N ARG A 115 10.79 -11.23 4.12
CA ARG A 115 12.24 -10.98 3.99
C ARG A 115 12.58 -10.36 2.64
N ARG A 116 12.13 -10.98 1.54
CA ARG A 116 12.40 -10.50 0.17
C ARG A 116 11.77 -9.14 -0.10
N ILE A 117 10.51 -8.94 0.28
CA ILE A 117 9.78 -7.70 -0.01
C ILE A 117 10.40 -6.53 0.76
N ILE A 118 10.74 -6.74 2.03
CA ILE A 118 11.44 -5.74 2.85
C ILE A 118 12.77 -5.37 2.21
N GLN A 119 13.58 -6.35 1.79
CA GLN A 119 14.85 -6.10 1.11
C GLN A 119 14.67 -5.35 -0.22
N ILE A 120 13.68 -5.71 -1.02
CA ILE A 120 13.35 -5.03 -2.28
C ILE A 120 13.06 -3.55 -2.00
N TYR A 121 12.19 -3.24 -1.04
CA TYR A 121 11.86 -1.85 -0.72
C TYR A 121 13.01 -1.09 -0.06
N ALA A 122 13.76 -1.75 0.82
CA ALA A 122 14.94 -1.16 1.44
C ALA A 122 15.99 -0.73 0.40
N VAL A 123 16.21 -1.54 -0.64
CA VAL A 123 17.20 -1.21 -1.67
C VAL A 123 16.67 -0.25 -2.72
N LEU A 124 15.42 -0.44 -3.19
CA LEU A 124 14.89 0.36 -4.30
C LEU A 124 14.43 1.75 -3.88
N LEU A 125 13.87 1.88 -2.67
CA LEU A 125 13.32 3.14 -2.17
C LEU A 125 14.13 3.72 -1.02
N ASN A 126 14.89 2.90 -0.29
CA ASN A 126 15.60 3.28 0.93
C ASN A 126 14.72 4.12 1.89
N PRO A 127 13.56 3.59 2.32
CA PRO A 127 12.63 4.34 3.14
C PRO A 127 13.14 4.50 4.56
N GLU A 128 12.77 5.59 5.22
CA GLU A 128 12.99 5.75 6.65
C GLU A 128 12.20 4.72 7.45
N ARG A 129 11.03 4.29 6.93
CA ARG A 129 10.14 3.34 7.61
C ARG A 129 9.49 2.35 6.66
N ILE A 130 9.43 1.10 7.10
CA ILE A 130 8.54 0.08 6.55
C ILE A 130 7.56 -0.34 7.65
N VAL A 131 6.28 -0.03 7.44
CA VAL A 131 5.19 -0.40 8.34
C VAL A 131 4.59 -1.72 7.87
N LEU A 132 4.57 -2.71 8.75
CA LEU A 132 4.01 -4.03 8.54
C LEU A 132 2.69 -4.10 9.33
N TYR A 133 1.57 -4.21 8.64
CA TYR A 133 0.29 -4.36 9.32
C TYR A 133 0.14 -5.77 9.89
N THR A 134 -0.27 -5.86 11.15
CA THR A 134 -0.30 -7.11 11.93
C THR A 134 -1.14 -8.18 11.25
N ASN A 135 -0.60 -9.40 11.24
CA ASN A 135 -1.29 -10.62 10.85
C ASN A 135 -0.58 -11.81 11.50
N PRO A 136 -1.21 -12.99 11.58
CA PRO A 136 -0.66 -14.14 12.29
C PRO A 136 0.72 -14.60 11.81
N PHE A 137 1.10 -14.28 10.56
CA PHE A 137 2.40 -14.69 10.01
C PHE A 137 3.56 -13.78 10.46
N LEU A 138 3.29 -12.61 11.05
CA LEU A 138 4.32 -11.71 11.58
C LEU A 138 4.59 -11.89 13.08
N GLU A 139 3.81 -12.71 13.77
CA GLU A 139 3.98 -12.97 15.20
C GLU A 139 5.37 -13.55 15.47
N GLY A 140 6.13 -12.89 16.34
CA GLY A 140 7.50 -13.30 16.69
C GLY A 140 8.56 -13.10 15.60
N MET A 141 8.22 -12.47 14.47
CA MET A 141 9.15 -12.34 13.33
C MET A 141 9.99 -11.07 13.30
N MET A 142 9.58 -10.03 14.03
CA MET A 142 10.16 -8.68 13.85
C MET A 142 11.66 -8.62 14.13
N GLU A 143 12.13 -9.35 15.16
CA GLU A 143 13.55 -9.43 15.51
C GLU A 143 14.37 -10.06 14.37
N GLU A 144 13.92 -11.22 13.85
CA GLU A 144 14.58 -11.88 12.72
C GLU A 144 14.60 -11.01 11.46
N LEU A 145 13.50 -10.31 11.15
CA LEU A 145 13.43 -9.43 9.98
C LEU A 145 14.40 -8.25 10.08
N TYR A 146 14.59 -7.70 11.29
CA TYR A 146 15.56 -6.64 11.54
C TYR A 146 17.01 -7.14 11.44
N GLU A 147 17.30 -8.32 11.99
CA GLU A 147 18.60 -8.97 11.86
C GLU A 147 18.96 -9.24 10.40
N ASP A 148 17.99 -9.72 9.60
CA ASP A 148 18.19 -9.94 8.17
C ASP A 148 18.50 -8.65 7.43
N CYS A 149 17.80 -7.55 7.72
CA CYS A 149 18.13 -6.24 7.15
C CYS A 149 19.56 -5.83 7.50
N SER A 150 19.94 -5.93 8.77
CA SER A 150 21.26 -5.54 9.27
C SER A 150 22.40 -6.42 8.73
N ARG A 151 22.11 -7.66 8.33
CA ARG A 151 23.07 -8.58 7.70
C ARG A 151 23.39 -8.17 6.26
N TYR A 152 22.42 -7.70 5.50
CA TYR A 152 22.58 -7.43 4.05
C TYR A 152 22.74 -5.95 3.70
N LEU A 153 22.33 -5.04 4.59
CA LEU A 153 22.36 -3.61 4.38
C LEU A 153 23.37 -2.95 5.31
N PRO A 154 24.06 -1.87 4.88
CA PRO A 154 24.83 -1.05 5.80
C PRO A 154 23.91 -0.35 6.80
N GLU A 155 24.41 -0.09 8.01
CA GLU A 155 23.63 0.46 9.14
C GLU A 155 22.79 1.69 8.77
N TYR A 156 23.33 2.61 7.96
CA TYR A 156 22.63 3.84 7.55
C TYR A 156 21.47 3.62 6.57
N ALA A 157 21.36 2.43 5.98
CA ALA A 157 20.31 2.06 5.01
C ALA A 157 19.29 1.05 5.59
N VAL A 158 19.42 0.69 6.88
CA VAL A 158 18.44 -0.17 7.55
C VAL A 158 17.20 0.66 7.87
N PRO A 159 16.01 0.34 7.32
CA PRO A 159 14.79 1.09 7.61
C PRO A 159 14.31 0.79 9.04
N LEU A 160 13.55 1.72 9.63
CA LEU A 160 12.76 1.39 10.81
C LEU A 160 11.63 0.42 10.43
N LEU A 161 11.67 -0.80 10.96
CA LEU A 161 10.58 -1.75 10.82
C LEU A 161 9.57 -1.54 11.94
N GLU A 162 8.32 -1.23 11.59
CA GLU A 162 7.22 -1.03 12.55
C GLU A 162 6.16 -2.10 12.34
N LEU A 163 5.73 -2.76 13.42
CA LEU A 163 4.53 -3.59 13.42
C LEU A 163 3.33 -2.74 13.89
N SER A 164 2.25 -2.71 13.12
CA SER A 164 1.08 -1.85 13.40
C SER A 164 -0.25 -2.59 13.24
N ASP A 165 -1.16 -2.44 14.19
CA ASP A 165 -2.54 -2.94 14.13
C ASP A 165 -3.54 -1.90 13.57
N SER A 166 -3.05 -0.76 13.11
CA SER A 166 -3.86 0.42 12.79
C SER A 166 -4.34 0.49 11.34
N PHE A 167 -4.36 -0.63 10.61
CA PHE A 167 -4.70 -0.65 9.17
C PHE A 167 -6.03 0.05 8.87
N GLU A 168 -7.11 -0.32 9.58
CA GLU A 168 -8.44 0.26 9.36
C GLU A 168 -8.44 1.77 9.60
N ARG A 169 -7.80 2.21 10.69
CA ARG A 169 -7.69 3.64 11.02
C ARG A 169 -6.88 4.41 9.98
N ASP A 170 -5.77 3.83 9.54
CA ASP A 170 -4.90 4.45 8.52
C ASP A 170 -5.62 4.49 7.16
N TYR A 171 -6.36 3.45 6.81
CA TYR A 171 -7.22 3.43 5.62
C TYR A 171 -8.28 4.53 5.66
N GLU A 172 -9.06 4.63 6.75
CA GLU A 172 -10.09 5.66 6.91
C GLU A 172 -9.51 7.08 6.91
N THR A 173 -8.44 7.29 7.66
CA THR A 173 -7.73 8.58 7.73
C THR A 173 -7.21 8.99 6.35
N GLY A 174 -6.65 8.04 5.61
CA GLY A 174 -6.17 8.26 4.25
C GLY A 174 -7.28 8.62 3.27
N MET A 175 -8.42 7.91 3.33
CA MET A 175 -9.60 8.23 2.53
C MET A 175 -10.10 9.66 2.81
N MET A 176 -10.19 10.04 4.09
CA MET A 176 -10.60 11.40 4.48
C MET A 176 -9.62 12.47 3.98
N GLU A 177 -8.31 12.23 4.09
CA GLU A 177 -7.29 13.17 3.60
C GLU A 177 -7.34 13.33 2.08
N ILE A 178 -7.53 12.23 1.35
CA ILE A 178 -7.65 12.27 -0.12
C ILE A 178 -8.90 13.05 -0.52
N ALA A 179 -10.04 12.78 0.11
CA ALA A 179 -11.28 13.53 -0.13
C ALA A 179 -11.11 15.03 0.19
N GLY A 180 -10.52 15.36 1.34
CA GLY A 180 -10.25 16.75 1.73
C GLY A 180 -9.33 17.49 0.76
N LYS A 181 -8.32 16.80 0.20
CA LYS A 181 -7.44 17.36 -0.86
C LYS A 181 -8.22 17.65 -2.15
N MET A 182 -9.22 16.85 -2.49
CA MET A 182 -10.05 17.07 -3.69
C MET A 182 -10.90 18.34 -3.56
N GLU A 183 -11.55 18.55 -2.42
CA GLU A 183 -12.33 19.78 -2.17
C GLU A 183 -11.46 21.05 -2.26
N ARG A 184 -10.25 21.01 -1.67
CA ARG A 184 -9.32 22.15 -1.70
C ARG A 184 -8.87 22.50 -3.12
N ARG A 185 -8.62 21.49 -3.97
CA ARG A 185 -8.24 21.69 -5.37
C ARG A 185 -9.37 22.33 -6.18
N GLN A 186 -10.61 21.85 -6.04
CA GLN A 186 -11.76 22.46 -6.74
C GLN A 186 -11.98 23.92 -6.37
N LYS A 187 -11.87 24.26 -5.07
CA LYS A 187 -11.97 25.66 -4.62
C LYS A 187 -10.87 26.55 -5.21
N THR A 188 -9.68 25.99 -5.44
CA THR A 188 -8.55 26.73 -6.02
C THR A 188 -8.73 26.93 -7.51
N GLU A 189 -9.25 25.93 -8.23
CA GLU A 189 -9.55 26.00 -9.68
C GLU A 189 -10.74 26.92 -9.99
N LEU A 190 -11.71 27.06 -9.08
CA LEU A 190 -12.86 27.99 -9.22
C LEU A 190 -12.52 29.46 -8.91
N MET A 191 -11.33 29.73 -8.34
CA MET A 191 -10.88 31.07 -7.96
C MET A 191 -9.92 31.72 -8.99
N VAL A 192 -9.66 31.04 -10.12
CA VAL A 192 -8.82 31.51 -11.24
C VAL A 192 -9.67 31.70 -12.48
#